data_AF-M0ADF5-F1
#
_entry.id   AF-M0ADF5-F1
#
_cell.length_a   1.000
_cell.length_b   1.000
_cell.length_c   1.000
_cell.angle_alpha   90.00
_cell.angle_beta   90.00
_cell.angle_gamma   90.00
#
_symmetry.space_group_name_H-M   'P 1'
#
loop_
_entity.id
_entity.type
_entity.pdbx_description
1 polymer ?
#
loop_
_entity_poly.entity_id
_entity_poly.type
_entity_poly.pdbx_seq_one_letter_code
_entity_poly.pdbx_strand_id
1 'polypeptide(L)'
;MLVEHPRAGDGPGNPPAAVDVNGESSPVDGGRFEVPGDAHSWLEHFASAYDTTPDALIVGETCGTVMDNGEVCGRETPCPYHSDEEE
;
A
#
# COMPACT_ATOMS: atom_id res chain seq x y z
N MET A 1 -3.81 -0.99 -2.43
CA MET A 1 -3.06 -0.03 -1.60
C MET A 1 -1.69 0.17 -2.23
N LEU A 2 -1.21 1.40 -2.33
CA LEU A 2 0.11 1.71 -2.87
C LEU A 2 1.11 1.93 -1.74
N VAL A 3 2.20 1.16 -1.78
CA VAL A 3 3.23 1.15 -0.75
C VAL A 3 4.58 1.55 -1.38
N GLU A 4 5.32 2.41 -0.71
CA GLU A 4 6.68 2.77 -1.05
C GLU A 4 7.66 1.96 -0.21
N HIS A 5 8.62 1.32 -0.87
CA HIS A 5 9.66 0.55 -0.19
C HIS A 5 10.50 1.50 0.66
N PRO A 6 10.83 1.20 1.93
CA PRO A 6 11.60 2.13 2.78
C PRO A 6 13.02 2.42 2.26
N ARG A 7 13.51 1.59 1.34
CA ARG A 7 14.76 1.82 0.58
C ARG A 7 14.56 2.52 -0.78
N ALA A 8 13.37 3.01 -1.11
CA ALA A 8 13.08 3.69 -2.38
C ALA A 8 13.42 5.18 -2.38
N GLY A 9 13.50 5.81 -1.19
CA GLY A 9 13.74 7.25 -1.05
C GLY A 9 15.20 7.66 -1.27
N ASP A 10 15.52 8.92 -0.93
CA ASP A 10 16.83 9.59 -1.10
C ASP A 10 18.00 9.00 -0.25
N GLY A 11 17.80 7.82 0.33
CA GLY A 11 18.80 7.12 1.15
C GLY A 11 19.75 6.24 0.33
N PRO A 12 20.77 5.62 0.96
CA PRO A 12 21.74 4.75 0.28
C PRO A 12 21.16 3.38 -0.13
N GLY A 13 19.89 3.13 0.16
CA GLY A 13 19.23 1.88 -0.21
C GLY A 13 18.74 1.97 -1.64
N ASN A 14 18.95 0.93 -2.44
CA ASN A 14 18.23 0.75 -3.69
C ASN A 14 17.11 -0.26 -3.40
N PRO A 15 15.85 0.00 -3.77
CA PRO A 15 14.79 -0.96 -3.56
C PRO A 15 15.05 -2.20 -4.45
N PRO A 16 14.59 -3.40 -4.03
CA PRO A 16 14.65 -4.57 -4.89
C PRO A 16 13.74 -4.38 -6.12
N ALA A 17 13.98 -5.14 -7.19
CA ALA A 17 13.15 -5.09 -8.39
C ALA A 17 11.73 -5.65 -8.18
N ALA A 18 11.54 -6.48 -7.14
CA ALA A 18 10.26 -7.05 -6.73
C ALA A 18 10.29 -7.35 -5.22
N VAL A 19 9.11 -7.39 -4.61
CA VAL A 19 8.87 -7.70 -3.19
C VAL A 19 7.90 -8.88 -3.11
N ASP A 20 8.13 -9.78 -2.15
CA ASP A 20 7.17 -10.85 -1.84
C ASP A 20 6.06 -10.32 -0.94
N VAL A 21 4.83 -10.31 -1.47
CA VAL A 21 3.61 -9.88 -0.80
C VAL A 21 2.73 -11.11 -0.62
N ASN A 22 2.68 -11.67 0.59
CA ASN A 22 1.92 -12.89 0.91
C ASN A 22 2.23 -14.09 -0.03
N GLY A 23 3.49 -14.26 -0.44
CA GLY A 23 3.90 -15.34 -1.36
C GLY A 23 3.68 -15.02 -2.84
N GLU A 24 3.20 -13.82 -3.18
CA GLU A 24 3.11 -13.32 -4.54
C GLU A 24 4.18 -12.25 -4.80
N SER A 25 4.87 -12.35 -5.94
CA SER A 25 5.95 -11.42 -6.28
C SER A 25 5.39 -10.16 -6.91
N SER A 26 5.28 -9.07 -6.13
CA SER A 26 4.88 -7.75 -6.63
C SER A 26 6.09 -6.99 -7.21
N PRO A 27 6.04 -6.55 -8.48
CA PRO A 27 7.10 -5.74 -9.07
C PRO A 27 7.17 -4.36 -8.39
N VAL A 28 8.38 -3.85 -8.24
CA VAL A 28 8.64 -2.52 -7.69
C VAL A 28 8.96 -1.55 -8.84
N ASP A 29 8.13 -0.52 -8.99
CA ASP A 29 8.29 0.55 -9.98
C ASP A 29 8.66 1.86 -9.29
N GLY A 30 9.85 2.39 -9.58
CA GLY A 30 10.34 3.61 -8.93
C GLY A 30 10.41 3.51 -7.40
N GLY A 31 10.50 2.28 -6.87
CA GLY A 31 10.48 2.02 -5.44
C GLY A 31 9.09 1.88 -4.82
N ARG A 32 8.02 1.94 -5.60
CA ARG A 32 6.64 1.72 -5.17
C ARG A 32 6.08 0.42 -5.72
N PHE A 33 5.14 -0.19 -5.01
CA PHE A 33 4.51 -1.43 -5.41
C PHE A 33 3.08 -1.53 -4.85
N GLU A 34 2.26 -2.32 -5.54
CA GLU A 34 0.87 -2.55 -5.12
C GLU A 34 0.78 -3.71 -4.14
N VAL A 35 -0.05 -3.50 -3.13
CA VAL A 35 -0.33 -4.45 -2.05
C VAL A 35 -1.87 -4.61 -1.94
N PRO A 36 -2.38 -5.85 -1.76
CA PRO A 36 -3.80 -6.07 -1.50
C PRO A 36 -4.27 -5.23 -0.31
N GLY A 37 -5.47 -4.65 -0.41
CA GLY A 37 -6.00 -3.78 0.65
C GLY A 37 -6.19 -4.49 2.00
N ASP A 38 -6.37 -5.81 1.98
CA ASP A 38 -6.50 -6.67 3.16
C ASP A 38 -5.16 -7.18 3.72
N ALA A 39 -4.01 -6.91 3.07
CA ALA A 39 -2.70 -7.41 3.48
C ALA A 39 -2.05 -6.60 4.63
N HIS A 40 -2.85 -6.11 5.57
CA HIS A 40 -2.39 -5.26 6.67
C HIS A 40 -1.34 -5.96 7.55
N SER A 41 -1.58 -7.21 7.92
CA SER A 41 -0.63 -8.00 8.73
C SER A 41 0.71 -8.21 8.03
N TRP A 42 0.70 -8.39 6.71
CA TRP A 42 1.94 -8.46 5.93
C TRP A 42 2.68 -7.11 5.98
N LEU A 43 1.96 -6.00 5.83
CA LEU A 43 2.54 -4.66 5.88
C LEU A 43 3.16 -4.36 7.26
N GLU A 44 2.54 -4.79 8.35
CA GLU A 44 3.09 -4.69 9.71
C GLU A 44 4.42 -5.46 9.84
N HIS A 45 4.46 -6.70 9.36
CA HIS A 45 5.69 -7.50 9.35
C HIS A 45 6.78 -6.90 8.49
N PHE A 46 6.42 -6.40 7.30
CA PHE A 46 7.33 -5.74 6.39
C PHE A 46 7.90 -4.47 7.01
N ALA A 47 7.06 -3.60 7.58
CA ALA A 47 7.50 -2.39 8.26
C ALA A 47 8.41 -2.69 9.46
N SER A 48 8.07 -3.72 10.25
CA SER A 48 8.89 -4.17 11.37
C SER A 48 10.30 -4.60 10.93
N ALA A 49 10.43 -5.27 9.78
CA ALA A 49 11.73 -5.70 9.25
C ALA A 49 12.64 -4.52 8.81
N TYR A 50 12.06 -3.33 8.64
CA TYR A 50 12.77 -2.10 8.27
C TYR A 50 12.78 -1.06 9.39
N ASP A 51 12.43 -1.44 10.62
CA ASP A 51 12.36 -0.55 11.79
C ASP A 51 11.53 0.72 11.52
N THR A 52 10.40 0.56 10.81
CA THR A 52 9.47 1.64 10.47
C THR A 52 8.03 1.27 10.79
N THR A 53 7.10 2.21 10.62
CA THR A 53 5.66 1.98 10.79
C THR A 53 5.00 1.68 9.46
N PRO A 54 3.94 0.84 9.44
CA PRO A 54 3.20 0.52 8.21
C PRO A 54 2.65 1.78 7.54
N ASP A 55 2.07 2.72 8.30
CA ASP A 55 1.56 3.99 7.78
C ASP A 55 2.62 4.84 7.07
N ALA A 56 3.89 4.78 7.52
CA ALA A 56 4.97 5.54 6.88
C ALA A 56 5.35 4.98 5.50
N LEU A 57 4.93 3.75 5.18
CA LEU A 57 5.16 3.11 3.89
C LEU A 57 4.00 3.32 2.92
N ILE A 58 2.80 3.62 3.43
CA ILE A 58 1.62 3.81 2.58
C ILE A 58 1.71 5.20 1.94
N VAL A 59 1.87 5.22 0.62
CA VAL A 59 1.90 6.47 -0.17
C VAL A 59 0.57 6.77 -0.83
N GLY A 60 -0.34 5.79 -0.89
CA GLY A 60 -1.67 5.97 -1.42
C GLY A 60 -2.61 4.89 -0.90
N GLU A 61 -3.63 5.32 -0.15
CA GLU A 61 -4.76 4.46 0.16
C GLU A 61 -5.81 4.59 -0.95
N THR A 62 -6.37 3.45 -1.31
CA THR A 62 -7.47 3.36 -2.26
C THR A 62 -8.73 3.05 -1.48
N CYS A 63 -9.82 3.75 -1.78
CA CYS A 63 -11.15 3.55 -1.27
C CYS A 63 -11.54 2.06 -1.36
N GLY A 64 -11.57 1.42 -0.20
CA GLY A 64 -11.91 0.01 -0.02
C GLY A 64 -13.41 -0.26 -0.05
N THR A 65 -14.25 0.76 -0.22
CA THR A 65 -15.71 0.60 -0.26
C THR A 65 -16.12 -0.28 -1.43
N VAL A 66 -16.86 -1.34 -1.13
CA VAL A 66 -17.48 -2.22 -2.12
C VAL A 66 -18.74 -1.55 -2.65
N MET A 67 -18.81 -1.35 -3.96
CA MET A 67 -19.94 -0.77 -4.66
C MET A 67 -21.11 -1.77 -4.77
N ASP A 68 -22.30 -1.31 -5.13
CA ASP A 68 -23.51 -2.17 -5.28
C ASP A 68 -23.34 -3.33 -6.28
N ASN A 69 -22.38 -3.24 -7.21
CA ASN A 69 -22.05 -4.30 -8.16
C ASN A 69 -21.08 -5.36 -7.58
N GLY A 70 -20.67 -5.24 -6.32
CA GLY A 70 -19.70 -6.12 -5.67
C GLY A 70 -18.23 -5.81 -6.00
N GLU A 71 -17.94 -4.72 -6.71
CA GLU A 71 -16.58 -4.30 -7.08
C GLU A 71 -16.03 -3.27 -6.08
N VAL A 72 -14.74 -3.33 -5.78
CA VAL A 72 -14.07 -2.36 -4.89
C VAL A 72 -13.88 -1.04 -5.64
N CYS A 73 -14.22 0.08 -5.01
CA CYS A 73 -14.14 1.41 -5.63
C CYS A 73 -12.73 1.74 -6.16
N GLY A 74 -11.68 1.42 -5.40
CA GLY A 74 -10.28 1.52 -5.84
C GLY A 74 -9.75 2.94 -6.10
N ARG A 75 -10.55 3.98 -5.88
CA ARG A 75 -10.14 5.39 -6.07
C ARG A 75 -9.26 5.88 -4.93
N GLU A 76 -8.34 6.80 -5.21
CA GLU A 76 -7.50 7.43 -4.16
C GLU A 76 -8.35 8.09 -3.07
N THR A 77 -7.95 7.94 -1.81
CA THR A 77 -8.59 8.61 -0.68
C THR A 77 -8.01 10.02 -0.45
N PRO A 78 -8.82 11.02 -0.06
CA PRO A 78 -10.27 10.94 0.18
C PRO A 78 -11.07 10.78 -1.13
N CYS A 79 -11.90 9.74 -1.20
CA CYS A 79 -12.67 9.41 -2.40
C CYS A 79 -13.99 10.18 -2.40
N PRO A 80 -14.31 11.01 -3.41
CA PRO A 80 -15.49 11.89 -3.38
C PRO A 80 -16.84 11.15 -3.37
N TYR A 81 -16.85 9.83 -3.54
CA TYR A 81 -18.07 9.02 -3.59
C TYR A 81 -18.34 8.24 -2.30
N HIS A 82 -17.29 7.93 -1.54
CA HIS A 82 -17.37 7.07 -0.36
C HIS A 82 -16.40 7.54 0.75
N SER A 83 -16.01 8.82 0.72
CA SER A 83 -15.42 9.43 1.91
C SER A 83 -16.52 9.44 2.95
N ASP A 84 -16.20 8.94 4.13
CA ASP A 84 -17.02 9.10 5.32
C ASP A 84 -17.08 10.62 5.58
N GLU A 85 -18.13 11.27 5.09
CA GLU A 85 -18.54 12.59 5.59
C GLU A 85 -19.18 12.37 6.97
N GLU A 86 -18.35 12.10 7.96
CA GLU A 86 -18.68 12.08 9.40
C GLU A 86 -17.50 12.77 10.11
N GLU A 87 -17.54 13.96 10.74
CA GLU A 87 -18.58 14.94 11.11
C GLU A 87 -17.92 16.33 11.28
#